data_AF-A0A938LQT7-F1
#
_entry.id   AF-A0A938LQT7-F1
#
_cell.length_a   1.000
_cell.length_b   1.000
_cell.length_c   1.000
_cell.angle_alpha   90.00
_cell.angle_beta   90.00
_cell.angle_gamma   90.00
#
_symmetry.space_group_name_H-M   'P 1'
#
loop_
_entity.id
_entity.type
_entity.pdbx_description
1 polymer ?
#
loop_
_entity_poly.entity_id
_entity_poly.type
_entity_poly.pdbx_seq_one_letter_code
_entity_poly.pdbx_strand_id
1 'polypeptide(L)' 'MLKSQIEAQGKTFEETDGFSERLTAKRIEAREKGKPPAPECPLCGKPMRRRNSAKGPFWGCSGFPECKGTRPIGQEGPH' A
#
# COMPACT_ATOMS: atom_id res chain seq x y z
N MET A 1 42.50 14.39 11.55
CA MET A 1 41.95 13.09 11.97
C MET A 1 40.43 13.09 12.07
N LEU A 2 39.77 14.12 12.65
CA LEU A 2 38.30 14.16 12.75
C LEU A 2 37.58 14.39 11.41
N LYS A 3 38.11 15.27 10.54
CA LYS A 3 37.50 15.62 9.24
C LYS A 3 37.39 14.43 8.28
N SER A 4 38.46 13.65 8.14
CA SER A 4 38.50 12.43 7.31
C SER A 4 37.51 11.37 7.79
N GLN A 5 37.24 11.32 9.10
CA GLN A 5 36.30 10.38 9.68
C GLN A 5 34.84 10.79 9.38
N ILE A 6 34.55 12.09 9.41
CA ILE A 6 33.25 12.65 9.02
C ILE A 6 32.99 12.45 7.51
N GLU A 7 33.99 12.67 6.66
CA GLU A 7 33.87 12.46 5.21
C GLU A 7 33.65 10.98 4.85
N ALA A 8 34.35 10.06 5.52
CA ALA A 8 34.15 8.63 5.33
C ALA A 8 32.73 8.19 5.76
N GLN A 9 32.24 8.70 6.89
CA GLN A 9 30.87 8.44 7.35
C GLN A 9 29.81 9.01 6.38
N GLY A 10 30.04 10.21 5.83
CA GLY A 10 29.16 10.81 4.82
C GLY A 10 29.04 9.97 3.56
N LYS A 11 30.17 9.49 3.01
CA LYS A 11 30.17 8.63 1.81
C LYS A 11 29.41 7.32 2.04
N THR A 12 29.59 6.68 3.19
CA THR A 12 28.83 5.46 3.52
C THR A 12 27.32 5.71 3.67
N PHE A 13 26.94 6.93 4.06
CA PHE A 13 25.54 7.33 4.19
C PHE A 13 24.90 7.59 2.82
N GLU A 14 25.64 8.18 1.88
CA GLU A 14 25.19 8.38 0.49
C GLU A 14 25.14 7.06 -0.30
N GLU A 15 26.09 6.15 -0.08
CA GLU A 15 26.21 4.89 -0.83
C GLU A 15 25.19 3.82 -0.42
N THR A 16 24.59 3.91 0.78
CA THR A 16 23.64 2.92 1.31
C THR A 16 22.17 3.34 1.25
N ASP A 17 21.86 4.35 0.43
CA ASP A 17 20.62 5.15 0.48
C ASP A 17 20.45 5.79 1.88
N GLY A 18 20.28 7.10 1.91
CA GLY A 18 20.09 7.88 3.12
C GLY A 18 19.00 7.28 4.00
N PHE A 19 19.11 7.49 5.31
CA PHE A 19 18.18 6.91 6.29
C PHE A 19 16.69 7.14 5.95
N SER A 20 16.35 8.30 5.37
CA SER A 20 15.00 8.64 4.89
C SER A 20 14.52 7.77 3.73
N GLU A 21 15.40 7.42 2.80
CA GLU A 21 15.09 6.58 1.63
C GLU A 21 14.80 5.15 2.10
N ARG A 22 15.64 4.64 3.01
CA ARG A 22 15.45 3.32 3.65
C ARG A 22 14.14 3.23 4.43
N LEU A 23 13.76 4.28 5.15
CA LEU A 23 12.46 4.33 5.84
C LEU A 23 11.29 4.41 4.87
N THR A 24 11.44 5.13 3.75
CA THR A 24 10.41 5.24 2.71
C THR A 24 10.17 3.89 2.05
N ALA A 25 11.22 3.16 1.71
CA ALA A 25 11.14 1.80 1.17
C ALA A 25 10.42 0.85 2.14
N LYS A 26 10.81 0.83 3.42
CA LYS A 26 10.14 0.02 4.45
C LYS A 26 8.66 0.37 4.60
N ARG A 27 8.28 1.65 4.50
CA ARG A 27 6.88 2.10 4.60
C ARG A 27 6.06 1.66 3.38
N ILE A 28 6.64 1.67 2.19
CA ILE A 28 6.00 1.16 0.96
C ILE A 28 5.80 -0.37 1.09
N GLU A 29 6.83 -1.12 1.48
CA GLU A 29 6.73 -2.57 1.69
C GLU A 29 5.64 -2.95 2.69
N ALA A 30 5.56 -2.24 3.83
CA ALA A 30 4.54 -2.49 4.84
C ALA A 30 3.13 -2.21 4.31
N ARG A 31 2.96 -1.21 3.44
CA ARG A 31 1.67 -0.84 2.84
C ARG A 31 1.20 -1.86 1.81
N GLU A 32 2.12 -2.40 1.01
CA GLU A 32 1.80 -3.40 -0.01
C GLU A 32 1.41 -4.75 0.62
N LYS A 33 2.17 -5.23 1.62
CA LYS A 33 1.89 -6.52 2.29
C LYS A 33 0.56 -6.55 3.06
N GLY A 34 0.07 -5.40 3.53
CA GLY A 34 -1.16 -5.30 4.31
C GLY A 34 -2.46 -5.18 3.49
N LYS A 35 -2.38 -5.19 2.16
CA LYS A 35 -3.56 -4.94 1.32
C LYS A 35 -4.11 -6.25 0.76
N PRO A 36 -5.33 -6.67 1.14
CA PRO A 36 -5.94 -7.85 0.55
C PRO A 36 -6.09 -7.67 -0.96
N PRO A 37 -5.94 -8.74 -1.76
CA PRO A 37 -6.07 -8.66 -3.20
C PRO A 37 -7.45 -8.08 -3.55
N ALA A 38 -7.44 -7.05 -4.40
CA ALA A 38 -8.66 -6.44 -4.87
C ALA A 38 -9.38 -7.41 -5.83
N PRO A 39 -10.61 -7.85 -5.54
CA PRO A 39 -11.35 -8.68 -6.46
C PRO A 39 -11.76 -7.87 -7.70
N GLU A 40 -12.06 -8.60 -8.77
CA GLU A 40 -12.62 -8.03 -9.98
C GLU A 40 -14.12 -7.75 -9.82
N CYS A 41 -14.57 -6.69 -10.51
CA CYS A 41 -15.97 -6.30 -10.53
C CYS A 41 -16.79 -7.31 -11.36
N PRO A 42 -17.89 -7.88 -10.82
CA PRO A 42 -18.71 -8.84 -11.55
C PRO A 42 -19.48 -8.23 -12.72
N LEU A 43 -19.57 -6.90 -12.79
CA LEU A 43 -20.32 -6.20 -13.84
C LEU A 43 -19.44 -5.77 -15.03
N CYS A 44 -18.16 -5.48 -14.80
CA CYS A 44 -17.29 -4.89 -15.82
C CYS A 44 -15.85 -5.40 -15.83
N GLY A 45 -15.49 -6.35 -14.95
CA GLY A 45 -14.14 -6.90 -14.83
C GLY A 45 -13.09 -5.94 -14.25
N LYS A 46 -13.37 -4.64 -14.14
CA LYS A 46 -12.41 -3.65 -13.58
C LYS A 46 -12.07 -3.98 -12.11
N PRO A 47 -10.86 -3.63 -11.64
CA PRO A 47 -10.47 -3.88 -10.26
C PRO A 47 -11.39 -3.13 -9.29
N MET A 48 -11.71 -3.73 -8.16
CA MET A 48 -12.50 -3.10 -7.10
C MET A 48 -11.59 -2.41 -6.07
N ARG A 49 -12.15 -1.45 -5.32
CA ARG A 49 -11.48 -0.79 -4.20
C ARG A 49 -12.28 -1.01 -2.93
N ARG A 50 -11.59 -1.30 -1.82
CA ARG A 50 -12.21 -1.36 -0.51
C ARG A 50 -12.66 0.04 -0.10
N ARG A 51 -13.95 0.20 0.17
CA ARG A 51 -14.57 1.42 0.69
C ARG A 51 -15.24 1.10 2.01
N ASN A 52 -15.31 2.08 2.91
CA ASN A 52 -15.98 1.91 4.19
C ASN A 52 -17.34 2.60 4.12
N SER A 53 -18.40 1.90 4.56
CA SER A 53 -19.74 2.44 4.76
C SER A 53 -20.13 2.35 6.25
N ALA A 54 -21.24 2.98 6.63
CA ALA A 54 -21.82 2.84 7.97
C ALA A 54 -22.13 1.37 8.33
N LYS A 55 -22.42 0.52 7.32
CA LYS A 55 -22.69 -0.91 7.49
C LYS A 55 -21.42 -1.79 7.50
N GLY A 56 -20.24 -1.19 7.36
CA GLY A 56 -18.96 -1.90 7.28
C GLY A 56 -18.25 -1.73 5.94
N PRO A 57 -17.06 -2.35 5.81
CA PRO A 57 -16.25 -2.28 4.59
C PRO A 57 -16.90 -3.11 3.46
N PHE A 58 -16.83 -2.60 2.23
CA PHE A 58 -17.30 -3.28 1.02
C PHE A 58 -16.35 -3.03 -0.16
N TRP A 59 -16.37 -3.90 -1.15
CA TRP A 59 -15.69 -3.69 -2.42
C TRP A 59 -16.59 -2.87 -3.34
N GLY A 60 -16.11 -1.72 -3.80
CA GLY A 60 -16.78 -0.90 -4.82
C GLY A 60 -15.96 -0.84 -6.10
N CYS A 61 -16.61 -0.88 -7.26
CA CYS A 61 -15.92 -0.80 -8.55
C CYS A 61 -15.04 0.47 -8.65
N SER A 62 -13.84 0.34 -9.23
CA SER A 62 -12.98 1.49 -9.54
C SER A 62 -13.56 2.40 -10.63
N GLY A 63 -14.44 1.89 -11.49
CA GLY A 63 -15.11 2.63 -12.56
C GLY A 63 -16.38 3.36 -12.15
N PHE A 64 -16.65 3.59 -10.86
CA PHE A 64 -17.77 4.44 -10.45
C PHE A 64 -17.54 5.90 -10.89
N PRO A 65 -18.52 6.63 -11.48
CA PRO A 65 -19.96 6.35 -11.51
C PRO A 65 -20.47 5.48 -12.68
N GLU A 66 -19.64 5.21 -13.68
CA GLU A 66 -20.01 4.45 -14.88
C GLU A 66 -20.39 2.99 -14.55
N CYS A 67 -19.77 2.42 -13.53
CA CYS A 67 -20.10 1.09 -13.01
C CYS A 67 -20.39 1.16 -11.50
N LYS A 68 -21.60 0.74 -11.11
CA LYS A 68 -22.07 0.69 -9.72
C LYS A 68 -21.88 -0.68 -9.05
N GLY A 69 -20.98 -1.52 -9.59
CA GLY A 69 -20.73 -2.86 -9.06
C GLY A 69 -20.19 -2.80 -7.64
N THR A 70 -20.81 -3.56 -6.74
CA THR A 70 -20.40 -3.71 -5.34
C THR A 70 -20.33 -5.18 -4.97
N ARG A 71 -19.44 -5.53 -4.04
CA ARG A 71 -19.37 -6.86 -3.42
C ARG A 71 -19.17 -6.70 -1.92
N PRO A 72 -19.79 -7.56 -1.10
CA PRO A 72 -19.49 -7.58 0.33
C PRO A 72 -18.03 -8.00 0.53
N ILE A 73 -17.38 -7.44 1.55
CA ILE A 73 -16.12 -7.98 2.06
C ILE A 73 -16.52 -9.03 3.08
N GLY A 74 -16.73 -10.27 2.58
CA GLY A 74 -16.97 -11.44 3.42
C GLY A 74 -15.76 -11.73 4.30
N GLN A 75 -16.02 -12.21 5.51
CA GLN A 75 -15.07 -12.43 6.59
C GLN A 75 -13.94 -13.39 6.17
N GLU A 76 -12.75 -12.87 5.90
CA GLU A 76 -11.51 -13.65 5.87
C GLU A 76 -10.59 -13.13 6.98
N GLY A 77 -10.92 -13.55 8.19
CA GLY A 77 -10.07 -13.55 9.38
C GLY A 77 -10.59 -14.71 10.25
N PRO A 78 -9.73 -15.59 10.79
CA PRO A 78 -10.20 -16.77 11.49
C PRO A 78 -11.00 -16.35 12.73
N HIS A 79 -12.12 -17.05 12.95
CA HIS A 79 -13.00 -16.92 14.10
C HIS A 79 -12.27 -16.85 15.44
#